data_AF-A0A091FZA4-F1
#
_entry.id   AF-A0A091FZA4-F1
#
_cell.length_a   1.000
_cell.length_b   1.000
_cell.length_c   1.000
_cell.angle_alpha   90.00
_cell.angle_beta   90.00
_cell.angle_gamma   90.00
#
_symmetry.space_group_name_H-M   'P 1'
#
loop_
_entity.id
_entity.type
_entity.pdbx_description
1 polymer ?
#
loop_
_entity_poly.entity_id
_entity_poly.type
_entity_poly.pdbx_seq_one_letter_code
_entity_poly.pdbx_strand_id
1 'polypeptide(L)'
;LLPGAGDIKLTKDGNVLLQEMQIQHPTASLIAKVATAQDDITGDGTTSNVLIIGELLKQADLYISEGLHPRIVAEGFEIAKDKALEVLEQVKVTKEMDRETLMDVARTSLRTKVHTELADILTEAIDSVLTVRKPDEPIDLHMIEIMEMKHKSETDTTGGLSYQYALGVGTYRVDFQASFCEELFVKHKRTVPSLAECLFSLRLTLACGGTAMNSVEDLTPDCLGHAGLVYEYTLGEEKYTFIEKCDNPRSVTLLIRGPNKHTLTQIKDAVRDGLRAVKNAIEDGCVVPGAGALEVAVANALVKHKPNVKGRAQLGVQAFADALLIIPKVLAQNSGYDPQETLVKLQTEHAELGQLIGVDLNTGEPMVAAAAGIWDNYNVKKQLLHSCTVIASNILLVDEIMRAGMSSLKG
;
A
#
# COMPACT_ATOMS: atom_id res chain seq x y z
N LEU A 1 -18.84 -2.38 -4.33
CA LEU A 1 -19.14 -2.69 -5.74
C LEU A 1 -20.04 -3.93 -5.80
N LEU A 2 -21.02 -3.92 -6.70
CA LEU A 2 -21.90 -5.06 -7.00
C LEU A 2 -21.56 -5.54 -8.43
N PRO A 3 -20.60 -6.45 -8.61
CA PRO A 3 -20.34 -7.07 -9.89
C PRO A 3 -21.56 -7.90 -10.31
N GLY A 4 -21.76 -8.11 -11.62
CA GLY A 4 -22.87 -8.92 -12.14
C GLY A 4 -22.91 -10.37 -11.62
N ALA A 5 -21.81 -10.85 -11.02
CA ALA A 5 -21.71 -12.15 -10.35
C ALA A 5 -22.34 -12.19 -8.94
N GLY A 6 -22.80 -11.06 -8.40
CA GLY A 6 -23.52 -10.98 -7.13
C GLY A 6 -22.66 -10.95 -5.86
N ASP A 7 -21.32 -10.98 -5.97
CA ASP A 7 -20.43 -10.92 -4.81
C ASP A 7 -20.14 -9.47 -4.40
N ILE A 8 -20.58 -9.06 -3.21
CA ILE A 8 -20.41 -7.70 -2.73
C ILE A 8 -18.95 -7.51 -2.28
N LYS A 9 -18.24 -6.55 -2.89
CA LYS A 9 -16.91 -6.14 -2.45
C LYS A 9 -16.94 -4.74 -1.85
N LEU A 10 -16.38 -4.60 -0.65
CA LEU A 10 -16.17 -3.32 0.02
C LEU A 10 -14.66 -3.09 0.13
N THR A 11 -14.18 -2.00 -0.45
CA THR A 11 -12.77 -1.62 -0.39
C THR A 11 -12.65 -0.10 -0.46
N LYS A 12 -11.60 0.43 0.18
CA LYS A 12 -11.16 1.82 0.03
C LYS A 12 -9.94 1.95 -0.88
N ASP A 13 -9.36 0.83 -1.33
CA ASP A 13 -8.16 0.84 -2.14
C ASP A 13 -8.46 1.18 -3.60
N GLY A 14 -7.66 2.10 -4.16
CA GLY A 14 -7.84 2.59 -5.52
C GLY A 14 -7.60 1.51 -6.57
N ASN A 15 -6.58 0.66 -6.39
CA ASN A 15 -6.26 -0.38 -7.36
C ASN A 15 -7.35 -1.45 -7.43
N VAL A 16 -7.84 -1.92 -6.27
CA VAL A 16 -8.95 -2.88 -6.24
C VAL A 16 -10.21 -2.30 -6.91
N LEU A 17 -10.53 -1.02 -6.68
CA LEU A 17 -11.66 -0.38 -7.37
C LEU A 17 -11.47 -0.37 -8.90
N LEU A 18 -10.27 -0.03 -9.39
CA LEU A 18 -9.98 0.06 -10.82
C LEU A 18 -10.01 -1.30 -11.53
N GLN A 19 -9.65 -2.39 -10.84
CA GLN A 19 -9.71 -3.74 -11.38
C GLN A 19 -11.15 -4.30 -11.41
N GLU A 20 -11.95 -4.00 -10.39
CA GLU A 20 -13.32 -4.51 -10.28
C GLU A 20 -14.33 -3.74 -11.14
N MET A 21 -14.04 -2.47 -11.45
CA MET A 21 -14.88 -1.66 -12.33
C MET A 21 -14.70 -2.04 -13.80
N GLN A 22 -15.81 -2.19 -14.52
CA GLN A 22 -15.79 -2.38 -15.98
C GLN A 22 -15.57 -1.04 -16.70
N ILE A 23 -14.30 -0.63 -16.79
CA ILE A 23 -13.90 0.64 -17.44
C ILE A 23 -14.01 0.51 -18.96
N GLN A 24 -14.89 1.30 -19.58
CA GLN A 24 -15.06 1.33 -21.04
C GLN A 24 -14.18 2.36 -21.74
N HIS A 25 -13.83 3.46 -21.06
CA HIS A 25 -13.08 4.56 -21.67
C HIS A 25 -11.60 4.18 -21.83
N PRO A 26 -11.01 4.27 -23.04
CA PRO A 26 -9.65 3.80 -23.30
C PRO A 26 -8.60 4.55 -22.46
N THR A 27 -8.73 5.87 -22.32
CA THR A 27 -7.82 6.67 -21.47
C THR A 27 -7.92 6.26 -19.99
N ALA A 28 -9.12 5.98 -19.49
CA ALA A 28 -9.30 5.53 -18.12
C ALA A 28 -8.71 4.12 -17.92
N SER A 29 -8.77 3.26 -18.93
CA SER A 29 -8.10 1.94 -18.91
C SER A 29 -6.57 2.08 -18.90
N LEU A 30 -6.00 3.04 -19.64
CA LEU A 30 -4.57 3.35 -19.57
C LEU A 30 -4.16 3.83 -18.18
N ILE A 31 -4.92 4.76 -17.59
CA ILE A 31 -4.67 5.26 -16.23
C ILE A 31 -4.81 4.13 -15.19
N ALA A 32 -5.80 3.25 -15.34
CA ALA A 32 -6.00 2.10 -14.47
C ALA A 32 -4.79 1.14 -14.47
N LYS A 33 -4.22 0.86 -15.65
CA LYS A 33 -3.01 0.02 -15.76
C LYS A 33 -1.81 0.63 -15.03
N VAL A 34 -1.72 1.95 -14.98
CA VAL A 34 -0.64 2.67 -14.31
C VAL A 34 -0.81 2.61 -12.79
N ALA A 35 -2.04 2.73 -12.31
CA ALA A 35 -2.35 2.51 -10.90
C ALA A 35 -2.03 1.06 -10.47
N THR A 36 -2.32 0.06 -11.31
CA THR A 36 -1.92 -1.33 -11.05
C THR A 36 -0.41 -1.50 -11.03
N ALA A 37 0.33 -0.90 -11.97
CA ALA A 37 1.79 -0.94 -11.95
C ALA A 37 2.38 -0.27 -10.69
N GLN A 38 1.78 0.82 -10.20
CA GLN A 38 2.16 1.45 -8.94
C GLN A 38 1.92 0.52 -7.75
N ASP A 39 0.77 -0.17 -7.72
CA ASP A 39 0.43 -1.13 -6.67
C ASP A 39 1.38 -2.33 -6.64
N ASP A 40 1.73 -2.87 -7.82
CA ASP A 40 2.62 -4.02 -7.94
C ASP A 40 4.04 -3.72 -7.41
N ILE A 41 4.54 -2.49 -7.64
CA ILE A 41 5.89 -2.07 -7.24
C ILE A 41 5.91 -1.60 -5.77
N THR A 42 4.95 -0.78 -5.38
CA THR A 42 5.03 -0.02 -4.12
C THR A 42 3.93 -0.38 -3.12
N GLY A 43 2.77 -0.88 -3.58
CA GLY A 43 1.62 -1.25 -2.74
C GLY A 43 0.83 -0.08 -2.14
N ASP A 44 1.20 1.17 -2.46
CA ASP A 44 0.51 2.37 -1.99
C ASP A 44 0.61 3.52 -3.00
N GLY A 45 -0.17 4.58 -2.79
CA GLY A 45 -0.18 5.77 -3.65
C GLY A 45 -0.93 5.58 -4.98
N THR A 46 -1.70 4.50 -5.12
CA THR A 46 -2.48 4.18 -6.31
C THR A 46 -3.50 5.27 -6.63
N THR A 47 -4.25 5.72 -5.61
CA THR A 47 -5.21 6.84 -5.71
C THR A 47 -4.51 8.17 -6.02
N SER A 48 -3.40 8.45 -5.35
CA SER A 48 -2.63 9.69 -5.54
C SER A 48 -2.10 9.81 -6.98
N ASN A 49 -1.66 8.69 -7.56
CA ASN A 49 -1.19 8.63 -8.95
C ASN A 49 -2.29 9.03 -9.93
N VAL A 50 -3.52 8.50 -9.75
CA VAL A 50 -4.68 8.85 -10.60
C VAL A 50 -5.06 10.33 -10.45
N LEU A 51 -5.07 10.86 -9.23
CA LEU A 51 -5.41 12.26 -8.97
C LEU A 51 -4.41 13.22 -9.64
N ILE A 52 -3.11 12.93 -9.53
CA ILE A 52 -2.06 13.78 -10.12
C ILE A 52 -2.11 13.71 -11.65
N ILE A 53 -2.31 12.54 -12.26
CA ILE A 53 -2.46 12.45 -13.72
C ILE A 53 -3.67 13.27 -14.18
N GLY A 54 -4.81 13.16 -13.49
CA GLY A 54 -6.01 13.93 -13.81
C GLY A 54 -5.78 15.43 -13.72
N GLU A 55 -5.16 15.91 -12.65
CA GLU A 55 -4.89 17.34 -12.50
C GLU A 55 -3.80 17.83 -13.46
N LEU A 56 -2.76 17.03 -13.75
CA LEU A 56 -1.74 17.38 -14.76
C LEU A 56 -2.37 17.61 -16.13
N LEU A 57 -3.26 16.72 -16.56
CA LEU A 57 -3.97 16.86 -17.84
C LEU A 57 -4.87 18.09 -17.84
N LYS A 58 -5.55 18.37 -16.73
CA LYS A 58 -6.39 19.56 -16.59
C LYS A 58 -5.58 20.86 -16.66
N GLN A 59 -4.41 20.91 -16.00
CA GLN A 59 -3.52 22.07 -16.07
C GLN A 59 -2.89 22.23 -17.45
N ALA A 60 -2.58 21.13 -18.14
CA ALA A 60 -2.11 21.16 -19.52
C ALA A 60 -3.17 21.70 -20.49
N ASP A 61 -4.43 21.29 -20.33
CA ASP A 61 -5.55 21.69 -21.18
C ASP A 61 -5.79 23.20 -21.18
N LEU A 62 -5.56 23.88 -20.04
CA LEU A 62 -5.63 25.33 -19.94
C LEU A 62 -4.68 26.01 -20.94
N TYR A 63 -3.42 25.57 -20.99
CA TYR A 63 -2.42 26.15 -21.90
C TYR A 63 -2.62 25.71 -23.35
N ILE A 64 -3.08 24.48 -23.59
CA ILE A 64 -3.39 24.01 -24.95
C ILE A 64 -4.55 24.80 -25.53
N SER A 65 -5.57 25.09 -24.72
CA SER A 65 -6.71 25.94 -25.09
C SER A 65 -6.30 27.38 -25.45
N GLU A 66 -5.22 27.89 -24.84
CA GLU A 66 -4.60 29.18 -25.18
C GLU A 66 -3.72 29.13 -26.45
N GLY A 67 -3.60 27.96 -27.09
CA GLY A 67 -2.87 27.77 -28.34
C GLY A 67 -1.42 27.27 -28.17
N LEU A 68 -1.06 26.75 -26.99
CA LEU A 68 0.24 26.12 -26.78
C LEU A 68 0.26 24.70 -27.37
N HIS A 69 1.30 24.36 -28.13
CA HIS A 69 1.43 23.02 -28.70
C HIS A 69 1.66 21.97 -27.58
N PRO A 70 0.93 20.83 -27.53
CA PRO A 70 1.02 19.83 -26.45
C PRO A 70 2.44 19.35 -26.16
N ARG A 71 3.24 19.16 -27.20
CA ARG A 71 4.68 18.81 -27.09
C ARG A 71 5.50 19.76 -26.20
N ILE A 72 5.20 21.06 -26.18
CA ILE A 72 5.91 22.04 -25.34
C ILE A 72 5.53 21.86 -23.87
N VAL A 73 4.26 21.52 -23.59
CA VAL A 73 3.79 21.19 -22.24
C VAL A 73 4.46 19.93 -21.74
N ALA A 74 4.51 18.88 -22.57
CA ALA A 74 5.19 17.62 -22.25
C ALA A 74 6.70 17.83 -21.98
N GLU A 75 7.38 18.67 -22.76
CA GLU A 75 8.78 19.05 -22.49
C GLU A 75 8.93 19.76 -21.15
N GLY A 76 8.01 20.68 -20.81
CA GLY A 76 7.98 21.33 -19.51
C GLY A 76 7.72 20.36 -18.35
N PHE A 77 6.90 19.33 -18.55
CA PHE A 77 6.66 18.28 -17.55
C PHE A 77 7.90 17.43 -17.30
N GLU A 78 8.67 17.08 -18.33
CA GLU A 78 9.93 16.34 -18.17
C GLU A 78 10.95 17.14 -17.35
N ILE A 79 11.12 18.44 -17.66
CA ILE A 79 12.01 19.34 -16.91
C ILE A 79 11.54 19.47 -15.45
N ALA A 80 10.23 19.60 -15.23
CA ALA A 80 9.66 19.70 -13.89
C ALA A 80 9.83 18.41 -13.09
N LYS A 81 9.64 17.24 -13.71
CA LYS A 81 9.85 15.93 -13.09
C LYS A 81 11.29 15.76 -12.63
N ASP A 82 12.26 16.05 -13.48
CA ASP A 82 13.68 15.93 -13.12
C ASP A 82 14.01 16.84 -11.92
N LYS A 83 13.50 18.07 -11.94
CA LYS A 83 13.67 18.99 -10.81
C LYS A 83 12.93 18.51 -9.54
N ALA A 84 11.74 17.94 -9.68
CA ALA A 84 10.98 17.40 -8.56
C ALA A 84 11.70 16.20 -7.92
N LEU A 85 12.33 15.34 -8.72
CA LEU A 85 13.15 14.22 -8.24
C LEU A 85 14.42 14.71 -7.52
N GLU A 86 15.07 15.78 -8.00
CA GLU A 86 16.17 16.43 -7.28
C GLU A 86 15.71 16.97 -5.90
N VAL A 87 14.55 17.61 -5.84
CA VAL A 87 14.00 18.13 -4.58
C VAL A 87 13.64 16.99 -3.64
N LEU A 88 13.04 15.90 -4.15
CA LEU A 88 12.76 14.70 -3.37
C LEU A 88 14.03 14.12 -2.72
N GLU A 89 15.13 14.10 -3.47
CA GLU A 89 16.43 13.64 -2.96
C GLU A 89 17.03 14.53 -1.87
N GLN A 90 16.72 15.84 -1.88
CA GLN A 90 17.13 16.81 -0.86
C GLN A 90 16.23 16.78 0.38
N VAL A 91 14.94 16.48 0.19
CA VAL A 91 13.91 16.53 1.23
C VAL A 91 13.82 15.22 2.02
N LYS A 92 14.29 14.10 1.47
CA LYS A 92 14.25 12.81 2.15
C LYS A 92 15.00 12.87 3.48
N VAL A 93 14.41 12.24 4.49
CA VAL A 93 15.00 12.11 5.82
C VAL A 93 15.61 10.72 5.90
N THR A 94 16.94 10.65 5.85
CA THR A 94 17.67 9.42 6.18
C THR A 94 17.62 9.25 7.69
N LYS A 95 16.98 8.19 8.15
CA LYS A 95 16.82 7.86 9.57
C LYS A 95 17.19 6.40 9.76
N GLU A 96 17.75 6.05 10.92
CA GLU A 96 17.80 4.64 11.31
C GLU A 96 16.36 4.15 11.47
N MET A 97 16.07 3.00 10.87
CA MET A 97 14.73 2.41 10.88
C MET A 97 14.44 1.76 12.22
N ASP A 98 14.33 2.62 13.24
CA ASP A 98 13.94 2.27 14.60
C ASP A 98 12.51 1.75 14.61
N ARG A 99 12.20 0.89 15.59
CA ARG A 99 10.84 0.33 15.76
C ARG A 99 9.78 1.43 15.81
N GLU A 100 10.06 2.56 16.47
CA GLU A 100 9.14 3.71 16.56
C GLU A 100 8.86 4.33 15.18
N THR A 101 9.89 4.55 14.35
CA THR A 101 9.71 5.09 13.00
C THR A 101 8.90 4.13 12.12
N LEU A 102 9.16 2.83 12.23
CA LEU A 102 8.41 1.81 11.49
C LEU A 102 6.95 1.75 11.96
N MET A 103 6.70 1.95 13.26
CA MET A 103 5.35 2.10 13.82
C MET A 103 4.61 3.28 13.23
N ASP A 104 5.28 4.42 13.12
CA ASP A 104 4.69 5.62 12.52
C ASP A 104 4.37 5.43 11.04
N VAL A 105 5.26 4.78 10.27
CA VAL A 105 5.03 4.45 8.86
C VAL A 105 3.85 3.50 8.68
N ALA A 106 3.79 2.40 9.45
CA ALA A 106 2.67 1.46 9.33
C ALA A 106 1.36 2.11 9.76
N ARG A 107 1.38 2.89 10.84
CA ARG A 107 0.21 3.61 11.34
C ARG A 107 -0.32 4.59 10.29
N THR A 108 0.58 5.30 9.60
CA THR A 108 0.23 6.21 8.50
C THR A 108 -0.47 5.46 7.37
N SER A 109 0.12 4.36 6.89
CA SER A 109 -0.48 3.55 5.81
C SER A 109 -1.84 2.96 6.22
N LEU A 110 -1.93 2.36 7.41
CA LEU A 110 -3.16 1.72 7.92
C LEU A 110 -4.31 2.71 8.12
N ARG A 111 -4.03 3.92 8.63
CA ARG A 111 -5.05 4.97 8.86
C ARG A 111 -5.77 5.41 7.59
N THR A 112 -5.17 5.20 6.41
CA THR A 112 -5.85 5.51 5.13
C THR A 112 -6.91 4.47 4.76
N LYS A 113 -6.83 3.24 5.27
CA LYS A 113 -7.67 2.09 4.87
C LYS A 113 -8.66 1.65 5.94
N VAL A 114 -8.28 1.76 7.22
CA VAL A 114 -9.10 1.36 8.37
C VAL A 114 -9.34 2.52 9.34
N HIS A 115 -10.23 2.32 10.31
CA HIS A 115 -10.44 3.28 11.39
C HIS A 115 -9.19 3.44 12.25
N THR A 116 -8.99 4.63 12.84
CA THR A 116 -7.80 5.00 13.62
C THR A 116 -7.50 4.02 14.77
N GLU A 117 -8.51 3.68 15.57
CA GLU A 117 -8.37 2.73 16.68
C GLU A 117 -7.90 1.35 16.20
N LEU A 118 -8.47 0.88 15.07
CA LEU A 118 -8.08 -0.40 14.50
C LEU A 118 -6.68 -0.34 13.89
N ALA A 119 -6.29 0.80 13.29
CA ALA A 119 -4.95 1.01 12.77
C ALA A 119 -3.90 0.91 13.89
N ASP A 120 -4.18 1.49 15.06
CA ASP A 120 -3.24 1.47 16.19
C ASP A 120 -3.03 0.02 16.70
N ILE A 121 -4.08 -0.80 16.75
CA ILE A 121 -3.96 -2.25 17.08
C ILE A 121 -3.19 -3.00 16.00
N LEU A 122 -3.49 -2.73 14.72
CA LEU A 122 -2.84 -3.36 13.57
C LEU A 122 -1.37 -2.99 13.42
N THR A 123 -0.95 -1.86 13.98
CA THR A 123 0.44 -1.38 13.92
C THR A 123 1.40 -2.35 14.62
N GLU A 124 0.97 -3.07 15.65
CA GLU A 124 1.81 -4.09 16.31
C GLU A 124 2.16 -5.26 15.38
N ALA A 125 1.46 -5.44 14.25
CA ALA A 125 1.80 -6.45 13.25
C ALA A 125 3.18 -6.24 12.60
N ILE A 126 3.82 -5.07 12.76
CA ILE A 126 5.19 -4.80 12.26
C ILE A 126 6.22 -5.78 12.79
N ASP A 127 6.03 -6.31 14.01
CA ASP A 127 6.96 -7.25 14.60
C ASP A 127 7.10 -8.53 13.74
N SER A 128 6.10 -8.84 12.91
CA SER A 128 6.19 -9.90 11.90
C SER A 128 7.25 -9.61 10.83
N VAL A 129 7.33 -8.38 10.33
CA VAL A 129 8.33 -7.95 9.33
C VAL A 129 9.73 -7.99 9.93
N LEU A 130 9.87 -7.53 11.18
CA LEU A 130 11.15 -7.56 11.90
C LEU A 130 11.63 -8.99 12.16
N THR A 131 10.71 -9.93 12.38
CA THR A 131 11.03 -11.36 12.58
C THR A 131 11.48 -12.05 11.29
N VAL A 132 10.83 -11.72 10.17
CA VAL A 132 11.16 -12.31 8.85
C VAL A 132 12.43 -11.71 8.26
N ARG A 133 12.81 -10.49 8.67
CA ARG A 133 13.98 -9.78 8.17
C ARG A 133 15.27 -10.57 8.42
N LYS A 134 16.03 -10.79 7.34
CA LYS A 134 17.42 -11.21 7.40
C LYS A 134 18.32 -10.01 7.03
N PRO A 135 19.52 -9.89 7.63
CA PRO A 135 20.39 -8.73 7.40
C PRO A 135 20.87 -8.58 5.95
N ASP A 136 20.97 -9.68 5.18
CA ASP A 136 21.57 -9.67 3.83
C ASP A 136 20.62 -10.11 2.70
N GLU A 137 19.32 -10.32 2.99
CA GLU A 137 18.32 -10.72 1.98
C GLU A 137 17.17 -9.71 1.91
N PRO A 138 16.57 -9.48 0.73
CA PRO A 138 15.37 -8.66 0.61
C PRO A 138 14.22 -9.28 1.40
N ILE A 139 13.35 -8.44 1.95
CA ILE A 139 12.27 -8.90 2.82
C ILE A 139 11.23 -9.62 1.97
N ASP A 140 11.01 -10.90 2.27
CA ASP A 140 10.00 -11.71 1.61
C ASP A 140 8.69 -11.72 2.41
N LEU A 141 7.69 -10.99 1.91
CA LEU A 141 6.36 -10.93 2.54
C LEU A 141 5.58 -12.23 2.38
N HIS A 142 5.98 -13.17 1.53
CA HIS A 142 5.33 -14.49 1.43
C HIS A 142 5.51 -15.33 2.70
N MET A 143 6.49 -14.99 3.52
CA MET A 143 6.75 -15.61 4.81
C MET A 143 5.81 -15.11 5.90
N ILE A 144 5.03 -14.07 5.63
CA ILE A 144 3.96 -13.57 6.51
C ILE A 144 2.64 -14.13 5.99
N GLU A 145 2.08 -15.08 6.72
CA GLU A 145 0.76 -15.63 6.44
C GLU A 145 -0.32 -14.76 7.09
N ILE A 146 -1.38 -14.43 6.35
CA ILE A 146 -2.53 -13.72 6.91
C ILE A 146 -3.72 -14.67 6.88
N MET A 147 -4.12 -15.12 8.08
CA MET A 147 -5.27 -15.99 8.28
C MET A 147 -6.48 -15.19 8.74
N GLU A 148 -7.66 -15.59 8.29
CA GLU A 148 -8.92 -14.97 8.64
C GLU A 148 -9.76 -15.94 9.45
N MET A 149 -10.34 -15.47 10.55
CA MET A 149 -11.20 -16.27 11.41
C MET A 149 -12.51 -15.52 11.67
N LYS A 150 -13.62 -16.16 11.30
CA LYS A 150 -14.95 -15.59 11.52
C LYS A 150 -15.31 -15.72 12.99
N HIS A 151 -15.47 -14.60 13.68
CA HIS A 151 -15.84 -14.58 15.09
C HIS A 151 -17.02 -13.63 15.32
N LYS A 152 -18.09 -14.14 15.94
CA LYS A 152 -19.27 -13.35 16.32
C LYS A 152 -18.96 -12.66 17.66
N SER A 153 -18.52 -11.42 17.72
CA SER A 153 -18.38 -10.72 19.02
C SER A 153 -19.76 -10.36 19.58
N GLU A 154 -20.08 -10.65 20.85
CA GLU A 154 -19.92 -9.66 21.94
C GLU A 154 -19.65 -10.18 23.39
N THR A 155 -19.54 -11.48 23.72
CA THR A 155 -19.56 -11.87 25.17
C THR A 155 -18.61 -12.94 25.70
N ASP A 156 -17.77 -13.60 24.90
CA ASP A 156 -16.81 -14.60 25.42
C ASP A 156 -15.37 -14.10 25.36
N THR A 157 -15.00 -13.24 26.31
CA THR A 157 -13.60 -13.10 26.72
C THR A 157 -13.58 -12.85 28.22
N THR A 158 -13.11 -13.85 28.95
CA THR A 158 -12.89 -13.78 30.39
C THR A 158 -11.86 -12.67 30.66
N GLY A 159 -12.34 -11.52 31.12
CA GLY A 159 -11.53 -10.50 31.77
C GLY A 159 -11.39 -9.17 31.02
N GLY A 160 -12.34 -8.26 31.26
CA GLY A 160 -12.10 -6.82 31.19
C GLY A 160 -12.50 -6.13 29.87
N LEU A 161 -13.40 -5.16 29.99
CA LEU A 161 -13.78 -4.18 28.97
C LEU A 161 -12.63 -3.80 28.04
N SER A 162 -12.69 -4.16 26.76
CA SER A 162 -12.02 -3.45 25.66
C SER A 162 -12.36 -4.09 24.32
N TYR A 163 -12.52 -3.27 23.29
CA TYR A 163 -12.67 -3.65 21.90
C TYR A 163 -11.44 -4.46 21.44
N GLN A 164 -11.48 -5.79 21.65
CA GLN A 164 -10.43 -6.70 21.20
C GLN A 164 -10.77 -7.25 19.81
N TYR A 165 -10.41 -6.50 18.76
CA TYR A 165 -9.85 -7.17 17.58
C TYR A 165 -8.52 -7.79 18.06
N ALA A 166 -8.57 -9.02 18.56
CA ALA A 166 -7.40 -9.70 19.08
C ALA A 166 -6.46 -10.04 17.91
N LEU A 167 -5.66 -9.07 17.47
CA LEU A 167 -4.30 -9.35 17.05
C LEU A 167 -3.58 -9.83 18.31
N GLY A 168 -3.44 -11.13 18.40
CA GLY A 168 -2.60 -11.74 19.41
C GLY A 168 -1.14 -11.48 19.10
N VAL A 169 -0.67 -10.24 19.19
CA VAL A 169 0.76 -9.91 19.09
C VAL A 169 1.39 -10.23 20.43
N GLY A 170 1.74 -11.50 20.59
CA GLY A 170 2.49 -12.01 21.72
C GLY A 170 3.32 -13.18 21.21
N THR A 171 4.61 -12.94 20.99
CA THR A 171 5.68 -13.93 20.78
C THR A 171 5.33 -15.09 19.84
N TYR A 172 5.84 -15.01 18.60
CA TYR A 172 6.00 -16.14 17.68
C TYR A 172 4.76 -17.03 17.57
N ARG A 173 3.68 -16.43 17.09
CA ARG A 173 2.47 -17.14 16.70
C ARG A 173 2.57 -17.60 15.27
N VAL A 174 2.63 -18.92 15.09
CA VAL A 174 2.36 -19.55 13.80
C VAL A 174 1.01 -20.24 13.93
N ASP A 175 -0.02 -19.45 13.66
CA ASP A 175 -1.38 -19.94 13.59
C ASP A 175 -1.50 -20.78 12.30
N PHE A 176 -2.07 -21.98 12.41
CA PHE A 176 -2.37 -22.80 11.24
C PHE A 176 -3.80 -23.33 11.33
N GLN A 177 -4.42 -23.60 10.17
CA GLN A 177 -5.69 -24.32 10.11
C GLN A 177 -5.38 -25.79 9.86
N ALA A 178 -5.37 -26.63 10.89
CA ALA A 178 -5.46 -28.07 10.67
C ALA A 178 -6.91 -28.52 10.72
N SER A 179 -7.64 -28.28 9.63
CA SER A 179 -8.49 -29.33 9.10
C SER A 179 -7.68 -30.36 8.29
N PHE A 180 -6.38 -30.10 8.09
CA PHE A 180 -5.56 -30.74 7.06
C PHE A 180 -4.62 -31.87 7.52
N CYS A 181 -4.28 -31.97 8.82
CA CYS A 181 -3.40 -33.07 9.28
C CYS A 181 -4.08 -34.44 9.23
N GLU A 182 -5.41 -34.53 9.42
CA GLU A 182 -6.14 -35.78 9.15
C GLU A 182 -6.22 -36.08 7.65
N GLU A 183 -6.44 -35.08 6.79
CA GLU A 183 -6.53 -35.32 5.33
C GLU A 183 -5.18 -35.66 4.68
N LEU A 184 -4.06 -35.09 5.13
CA LEU A 184 -2.74 -35.41 4.56
C LEU A 184 -2.32 -36.87 4.86
N PHE A 185 -2.69 -37.41 6.02
CA PHE A 185 -2.48 -38.81 6.37
C PHE A 185 -3.52 -39.76 5.75
N VAL A 186 -4.76 -39.32 5.53
CA VAL A 186 -5.86 -40.20 5.05
C VAL A 186 -6.03 -40.19 3.52
N LYS A 187 -5.70 -39.10 2.81
CA LYS A 187 -5.83 -38.97 1.34
C LYS A 187 -4.53 -39.24 0.57
N HIS A 188 -3.63 -40.10 1.07
CA HIS A 188 -2.49 -40.64 0.29
C HIS A 188 -2.89 -41.58 -0.87
N LYS A 189 -4.14 -41.50 -1.34
CA LYS A 189 -4.60 -42.11 -2.59
C LYS A 189 -5.33 -41.07 -3.44
N ARG A 190 -4.58 -40.40 -4.34
CA ARG A 190 -4.99 -39.90 -5.68
C ARG A 190 -5.20 -38.39 -5.95
N THR A 191 -4.59 -37.44 -5.25
CA THR A 191 -4.62 -36.04 -5.74
C THR A 191 -3.28 -35.33 -5.60
N VAL A 192 -2.89 -34.61 -6.66
CA VAL A 192 -1.78 -33.65 -6.65
C VAL A 192 -2.12 -32.53 -5.67
N PRO A 193 -1.21 -32.13 -4.77
CA PRO A 193 -1.47 -31.06 -3.82
C PRO A 193 -1.74 -29.74 -4.53
N SER A 194 -2.62 -28.92 -3.97
CA SER A 194 -2.85 -27.56 -4.47
C SER A 194 -1.64 -26.65 -4.21
N LEU A 195 -1.51 -25.54 -4.94
CA LEU A 195 -0.44 -24.54 -4.71
C LEU A 195 -0.40 -24.04 -3.25
N ALA A 196 -1.58 -23.93 -2.61
CA ALA A 196 -1.69 -23.53 -1.21
C ALA A 196 -1.08 -24.57 -0.27
N GLU A 197 -1.27 -25.86 -0.55
CA GLU A 197 -0.71 -26.96 0.25
C GLU A 197 0.82 -27.04 0.12
N CYS A 198 1.35 -26.81 -1.07
CA CYS A 198 2.80 -26.74 -1.29
C CYS A 198 3.43 -25.57 -0.54
N LEU A 199 2.81 -24.39 -0.57
CA LEU A 199 3.26 -23.21 0.18
C LEU A 199 3.19 -23.43 1.70
N PHE A 200 2.15 -24.11 2.17
CA PHE A 200 1.98 -24.45 3.59
C PHE A 200 3.09 -25.39 4.10
N SER A 201 3.42 -26.44 3.35
CA SER A 201 4.52 -27.35 3.68
C SER A 201 5.87 -26.62 3.73
N LEU A 202 6.08 -25.68 2.82
CA LEU A 202 7.29 -24.83 2.81
C LEU A 202 7.36 -23.92 4.04
N ARG A 203 6.24 -23.36 4.50
CA ARG A 203 6.22 -22.52 5.71
C ARG A 203 6.50 -23.33 6.98
N LEU A 204 5.91 -24.51 7.11
CA LEU A 204 6.15 -25.40 8.25
C LEU A 204 7.63 -25.83 8.35
N THR A 205 8.25 -26.17 7.22
CA THR A 205 9.67 -26.50 7.18
C THR A 205 10.54 -25.31 7.57
N LEU A 206 10.21 -24.10 7.12
CA LEU A 206 10.95 -22.87 7.45
C LEU A 206 10.71 -22.37 8.88
N ALA A 207 9.54 -22.62 9.45
CA ALA A 207 9.21 -22.21 10.82
C ALA A 207 9.76 -23.21 11.86
N CYS A 208 9.52 -24.50 11.66
CA CYS A 208 9.88 -25.55 12.63
C CYS A 208 11.26 -26.17 12.35
N GLY A 209 11.89 -25.88 11.21
CA GLY A 209 13.18 -26.45 10.80
C GLY A 209 13.12 -27.89 10.29
N GLY A 210 11.92 -28.43 10.04
CA GLY A 210 11.74 -29.77 9.49
C GLY A 210 12.04 -29.85 8.00
N THR A 211 12.18 -31.08 7.46
CA THR A 211 12.32 -31.32 6.03
C THR A 211 11.08 -32.03 5.49
N ALA A 212 10.48 -31.49 4.42
CA ALA A 212 9.31 -32.11 3.78
C ALA A 212 9.73 -33.38 3.03
N MET A 213 9.15 -34.52 3.42
CA MET A 213 9.40 -35.82 2.79
C MET A 213 8.20 -36.24 1.95
N ASN A 214 8.48 -36.82 0.77
CA ASN A 214 7.45 -37.27 -0.17
C ASN A 214 6.94 -38.69 0.15
N SER A 215 7.75 -39.52 0.81
CA SER A 215 7.42 -40.89 1.19
C SER A 215 7.56 -41.06 2.70
N VAL A 216 6.65 -41.85 3.28
CA VAL A 216 6.67 -42.21 4.70
C VAL A 216 7.86 -43.11 5.03
N GLU A 217 8.37 -43.85 4.05
CA GLU A 217 9.52 -44.75 4.20
C GLU A 217 10.85 -44.01 4.41
N ASP A 218 10.94 -42.76 3.93
CA ASP A 218 12.13 -41.91 4.04
C ASP A 218 12.13 -41.05 5.32
N LEU A 219 11.13 -41.21 6.19
CA LEU A 219 10.96 -40.38 7.38
C LEU A 219 11.93 -40.82 8.49
N THR A 220 12.93 -39.98 8.76
CA THR A 220 13.86 -40.15 9.89
C THR A 220 13.58 -39.12 10.99
N PRO A 221 13.92 -39.39 12.27
CA PRO A 221 13.77 -38.42 13.35
C PRO A 221 14.46 -37.09 13.09
N ASP A 222 15.55 -37.11 12.31
CA ASP A 222 16.32 -35.92 11.91
C ASP A 222 15.54 -34.99 10.95
N CYS A 223 14.47 -35.49 10.32
CA CYS A 223 13.62 -34.71 9.42
C CYS A 223 12.52 -33.93 10.16
N LEU A 224 12.29 -34.23 11.44
CA LEU A 224 11.20 -33.63 12.22
C LEU A 224 11.60 -32.23 12.72
N GLY A 225 10.69 -31.27 12.56
CA GLY A 225 10.85 -29.92 13.10
C GLY A 225 10.48 -29.83 14.58
N HIS A 226 10.98 -28.81 15.27
CA HIS A 226 10.65 -28.52 16.66
C HIS A 226 9.54 -27.46 16.78
N ALA A 227 8.58 -27.72 17.66
CA ALA A 227 7.56 -26.75 18.07
C ALA A 227 7.33 -26.88 19.58
N GLY A 228 7.44 -25.77 20.30
CA GLY A 228 7.33 -25.76 21.76
C GLY A 228 5.90 -25.93 22.27
N LEU A 229 4.89 -25.52 21.50
CA LEU A 229 3.48 -25.69 21.85
C LEU A 229 2.66 -25.97 20.59
N VAL A 230 1.90 -27.06 20.61
CA VAL A 230 0.92 -27.38 19.57
C VAL A 230 -0.42 -27.64 20.22
N TYR A 231 -1.45 -26.90 19.81
CA TYR A 231 -2.81 -27.09 20.33
C TYR A 231 -3.87 -26.86 19.26
N GLU A 232 -4.98 -27.58 19.38
CA GLU A 232 -6.14 -27.41 18.52
C GLU A 232 -7.16 -26.48 19.18
N TYR A 233 -7.66 -25.51 18.44
CA TYR A 233 -8.72 -24.61 18.83
C TYR A 233 -9.86 -24.73 17.83
N THR A 234 -11.02 -25.17 18.32
CA THR A 234 -12.22 -25.33 17.50
C THR A 234 -13.10 -24.09 17.64
N LEU A 235 -13.48 -23.48 16.51
CA LEU A 235 -14.41 -22.36 16.49
C LEU A 235 -15.57 -22.68 15.54
N GLY A 236 -16.75 -22.90 16.14
CA GLY A 236 -17.91 -23.39 15.40
C GLY A 236 -17.67 -24.81 14.89
N GLU A 237 -17.77 -24.99 13.58
CA GLU A 237 -17.53 -26.27 12.90
C GLU A 237 -16.09 -26.41 12.36
N GLU A 238 -15.30 -25.33 12.42
CA GLU A 238 -13.94 -25.30 11.90
C GLU A 238 -12.92 -25.53 13.02
N LYS A 239 -11.92 -26.36 12.74
CA LYS A 239 -10.81 -26.62 13.65
C LYS A 239 -9.54 -25.95 13.13
N TYR A 240 -8.85 -25.28 14.04
CA TYR A 240 -7.61 -24.57 13.80
C TYR A 240 -6.53 -25.20 14.69
N THR A 241 -5.33 -25.43 14.17
CA THR A 241 -4.23 -25.99 14.95
C THR A 241 -3.09 -25.00 15.00
N PHE A 242 -2.77 -24.56 16.21
CA PHE A 242 -1.78 -23.56 16.48
C PHE A 242 -0.46 -24.26 16.74
N ILE A 243 0.61 -23.80 16.09
CA ILE A 243 1.97 -24.28 16.28
C ILE A 243 2.79 -23.06 16.72
N GLU A 244 3.03 -22.96 18.01
CA GLU A 244 3.71 -21.81 18.63
C GLU A 244 5.08 -22.22 19.17
N LYS A 245 5.91 -21.20 19.42
CA LYS A 245 7.26 -21.35 20.03
C LYS A 245 8.19 -22.26 19.23
N CYS A 246 8.30 -21.99 17.93
CA CYS A 246 9.34 -22.59 17.10
C CYS A 246 10.69 -21.89 17.37
N ASP A 247 11.80 -22.62 17.27
CA ASP A 247 13.13 -22.11 17.65
C ASP A 247 13.65 -20.99 16.73
N ASN A 248 13.34 -21.07 15.43
CA ASN A 248 13.75 -20.08 14.44
C ASN A 248 12.62 -19.79 13.45
N PRO A 249 11.58 -19.05 13.86
CA PRO A 249 10.41 -18.82 13.03
C PRO A 249 10.77 -17.84 11.91
N ARG A 250 11.14 -18.39 10.76
CA ARG A 250 11.30 -17.60 9.53
C ARG A 250 9.99 -17.29 8.84
N SER A 251 8.89 -17.88 9.32
CA SER A 251 7.52 -17.63 8.87
C SER A 251 6.68 -17.23 10.08
N VAL A 252 5.82 -16.23 9.91
CA VAL A 252 4.93 -15.71 10.95
C VAL A 252 3.50 -15.73 10.43
N THR A 253 2.53 -16.05 11.29
CA THR A 253 1.11 -15.94 10.93
C THR A 253 0.46 -14.77 11.67
N LEU A 254 -0.28 -13.96 10.94
CA LEU A 254 -1.16 -12.92 11.44
C LEU A 254 -2.60 -13.41 11.34
N LEU A 255 -3.18 -13.77 12.48
CA LEU A 255 -4.59 -14.12 12.58
C LEU A 255 -5.46 -12.88 12.77
N ILE A 256 -6.33 -12.63 11.81
CA ILE A 256 -7.32 -11.57 11.83
C ILE A 256 -8.67 -12.18 12.20
N ARG A 257 -9.26 -11.70 13.29
CA ARG A 257 -10.60 -12.10 13.74
C ARG A 257 -11.62 -11.02 13.38
N GLY A 258 -12.78 -11.42 12.90
CA GLY A 258 -13.82 -10.46 12.52
C GLY A 258 -15.18 -11.09 12.28
N PRO A 259 -16.26 -10.31 12.43
CA PRO A 259 -17.63 -10.84 12.34
C PRO A 259 -18.07 -11.13 10.91
N ASN A 260 -17.63 -10.29 9.97
CA ASN A 260 -18.08 -10.32 8.59
C ASN A 260 -16.91 -10.58 7.64
N LYS A 261 -17.15 -11.39 6.60
CA LYS A 261 -16.13 -11.69 5.56
C LYS A 261 -15.62 -10.42 4.89
N HIS A 262 -16.49 -9.49 4.54
CA HIS A 262 -16.10 -8.24 3.87
C HIS A 262 -15.18 -7.37 4.74
N THR A 263 -15.45 -7.30 6.05
CA THR A 263 -14.59 -6.59 7.01
C THR A 263 -13.24 -7.29 7.14
N LEU A 264 -13.21 -8.63 7.20
CA LEU A 264 -11.98 -9.41 7.24
C LEU A 264 -11.11 -9.17 6.00
N THR A 265 -11.70 -9.19 4.80
CA THR A 265 -10.98 -8.89 3.55
C THR A 265 -10.40 -7.47 3.56
N GLN A 266 -11.17 -6.46 3.99
CA GLN A 266 -10.68 -5.09 4.07
C GLN A 266 -9.51 -4.95 5.06
N ILE A 267 -9.58 -5.61 6.21
CA ILE A 267 -8.49 -5.58 7.19
C ILE A 267 -7.26 -6.29 6.64
N LYS A 268 -7.44 -7.44 5.99
CA LYS A 268 -6.35 -8.20 5.37
C LYS A 268 -5.62 -7.39 4.30
N ASP A 269 -6.35 -6.72 3.43
CA ASP A 269 -5.78 -5.85 2.40
C ASP A 269 -5.01 -4.69 3.07
N ALA A 270 -5.60 -4.06 4.08
CA ALA A 270 -4.94 -2.99 4.85
C ALA A 270 -3.64 -3.45 5.53
N VAL A 271 -3.64 -4.64 6.15
CA VAL A 271 -2.44 -5.23 6.77
C VAL A 271 -1.39 -5.53 5.72
N ARG A 272 -1.76 -6.14 4.58
CA ARG A 272 -0.80 -6.41 3.48
C ARG A 272 -0.11 -5.13 3.01
N ASP A 273 -0.85 -4.05 2.87
CA ASP A 273 -0.29 -2.78 2.39
C ASP A 273 0.54 -2.08 3.46
N GLY A 274 0.13 -2.14 4.73
CA GLY A 274 0.95 -1.69 5.86
C GLY A 274 2.29 -2.44 5.95
N LEU A 275 2.28 -3.78 5.78
CA LEU A 275 3.49 -4.60 5.74
C LEU A 275 4.39 -4.24 4.56
N ARG A 276 3.81 -3.95 3.38
CA ARG A 276 4.56 -3.46 2.21
C ARG A 276 5.17 -2.09 2.45
N ALA A 277 4.45 -1.14 3.05
CA ALA A 277 4.96 0.18 3.39
C ALA A 277 6.16 0.10 4.36
N VAL A 278 6.07 -0.76 5.37
CA VAL A 278 7.16 -1.02 6.33
C VAL A 278 8.35 -1.67 5.64
N LYS A 279 8.11 -2.67 4.78
CA LYS A 279 9.17 -3.28 3.96
C LYS A 279 9.91 -2.22 3.15
N ASN A 280 9.18 -1.37 2.44
CA ASN A 280 9.76 -0.31 1.60
C ASN A 280 10.59 0.67 2.46
N ALA A 281 10.14 0.99 3.68
CA ALA A 281 10.89 1.86 4.58
C ALA A 281 12.24 1.25 4.99
N ILE A 282 12.25 -0.06 5.28
CA ILE A 282 13.47 -0.78 5.64
C ILE A 282 14.44 -0.88 4.46
N GLU A 283 13.94 -1.17 3.25
CA GLU A 283 14.76 -1.30 2.04
C GLU A 283 15.31 0.06 1.56
N ASP A 284 14.51 1.13 1.63
CA ASP A 284 14.91 2.46 1.19
C ASP A 284 15.88 3.16 2.18
N GLY A 285 15.79 2.85 3.48
CA GLY A 285 16.55 3.52 4.54
C GLY A 285 16.27 5.03 4.68
N CYS A 286 15.22 5.52 4.02
CA CYS A 286 14.80 6.91 4.06
C CYS A 286 13.28 7.02 3.98
N VAL A 287 12.75 8.05 4.63
CA VAL A 287 11.33 8.37 4.68
C VAL A 287 11.13 9.85 4.35
N VAL A 288 9.94 10.19 3.89
CA VAL A 288 9.58 11.55 3.50
C VAL A 288 8.38 11.99 4.31
N PRO A 289 8.31 13.24 4.81
CA PRO A 289 7.12 13.71 5.51
C PRO A 289 5.89 13.68 4.61
N GLY A 290 4.81 13.08 5.10
CA GLY A 290 3.56 12.87 4.36
C GLY A 290 2.59 14.06 4.44
N ALA A 291 1.29 13.76 4.40
CA ALA A 291 0.19 14.73 4.54
C ALA A 291 0.22 15.93 3.56
N GLY A 292 0.80 15.74 2.37
CA GLY A 292 0.92 16.81 1.36
C GLY A 292 2.13 17.72 1.53
N ALA A 293 2.99 17.47 2.53
CA ALA A 293 4.13 18.34 2.83
C ALA A 293 5.18 18.37 1.71
N LEU A 294 5.48 17.19 1.16
CA LEU A 294 6.36 17.07 0.00
C LEU A 294 5.80 17.81 -1.21
N GLU A 295 4.51 17.65 -1.50
CA GLU A 295 3.85 18.23 -2.66
C GLU A 295 3.90 19.77 -2.63
N VAL A 296 3.65 20.38 -1.48
CA VAL A 296 3.78 21.83 -1.27
C VAL A 296 5.22 22.29 -1.44
N ALA A 297 6.19 21.56 -0.87
CA ALA A 297 7.61 21.89 -0.97
C ALA A 297 8.12 21.81 -2.42
N VAL A 298 7.75 20.75 -3.15
CA VAL A 298 8.12 20.57 -4.56
C VAL A 298 7.47 21.64 -5.43
N ALA A 299 6.18 21.93 -5.24
CA ALA A 299 5.49 22.99 -5.99
C ALA A 299 6.20 24.35 -5.82
N ASN A 300 6.54 24.72 -4.59
CA ASN A 300 7.27 25.97 -4.31
C ASN A 300 8.67 25.99 -4.93
N ALA A 301 9.39 24.86 -4.91
CA ALA A 301 10.70 24.74 -5.54
C ALA A 301 10.61 24.86 -7.08
N LEU A 302 9.57 24.29 -7.69
CA LEU A 302 9.33 24.39 -9.13
C LEU A 302 8.96 25.82 -9.56
N VAL A 303 8.13 26.52 -8.78
CA VAL A 303 7.81 27.94 -9.01
C VAL A 303 9.08 28.81 -8.95
N LYS A 304 9.99 28.53 -8.01
CA LYS A 304 11.31 29.19 -7.94
C LYS A 304 12.23 28.83 -9.10
N HIS A 305 12.11 27.61 -9.65
CA HIS A 305 12.91 27.14 -10.77
C HIS A 305 12.40 27.63 -12.13
N LYS A 306 11.10 27.92 -12.26
CA LYS A 306 10.44 28.44 -13.46
C LYS A 306 11.24 29.49 -14.24
N PRO A 307 11.77 30.58 -13.66
CA PRO A 307 12.53 31.59 -14.41
C PRO A 307 13.82 31.06 -15.05
N ASN A 308 14.38 29.95 -14.57
CA ASN A 308 15.62 29.36 -15.11
C ASN A 308 15.37 28.54 -16.38
N VAL A 309 14.14 28.06 -16.58
CA VAL A 309 13.77 27.25 -17.76
C VAL A 309 13.59 28.19 -18.95
N LYS A 310 14.11 27.85 -20.12
CA LYS A 310 14.03 28.75 -21.29
C LYS A 310 12.75 28.55 -22.08
N GLY A 311 12.19 29.65 -22.60
CA GLY A 311 11.11 29.63 -23.57
C GLY A 311 9.75 29.24 -23.00
N ARG A 312 8.89 28.68 -23.85
CA ARG A 312 7.48 28.37 -23.50
C ARG A 312 7.33 27.14 -22.59
N ALA A 313 8.37 26.33 -22.43
CA ALA A 313 8.38 25.17 -21.53
C ALA A 313 8.18 25.57 -20.04
N GLN A 314 8.46 26.84 -19.68
CA GLN A 314 8.14 27.40 -18.37
C GLN A 314 6.65 27.24 -17.98
N LEU A 315 5.75 27.26 -18.96
CA LEU A 315 4.31 27.08 -18.73
C LEU A 315 3.99 25.64 -18.34
N GLY A 316 4.67 24.65 -18.94
CA GLY A 316 4.54 23.25 -18.53
C GLY A 316 5.05 23.03 -17.10
N VAL A 317 6.15 23.68 -16.71
CA VAL A 317 6.66 23.62 -15.33
C VAL A 317 5.67 24.21 -14.33
N GLN A 318 5.02 25.33 -14.69
CA GLN A 318 3.95 25.93 -13.87
C GLN A 318 2.76 24.97 -13.72
N ALA A 319 2.25 24.42 -14.83
CA ALA A 319 1.16 23.44 -14.79
C ALA A 319 1.51 22.25 -13.89
N PHE A 320 2.74 21.75 -13.96
CA PHE A 320 3.19 20.65 -13.12
C PHE A 320 3.19 21.02 -11.63
N ALA A 321 3.71 22.20 -11.29
CA ALA A 321 3.72 22.69 -9.91
C ALA A 321 2.30 22.83 -9.34
N ASP A 322 1.37 23.39 -10.12
CA ASP A 322 -0.02 23.59 -9.69
C ASP A 322 -0.79 22.27 -9.57
N ALA A 323 -0.44 21.28 -10.41
CA ALA A 323 -1.04 19.95 -10.37
C ALA A 323 -0.66 19.16 -9.12
N LEU A 324 0.58 19.28 -8.61
CA LEU A 324 0.99 18.58 -7.39
C LEU A 324 0.17 19.00 -6.15
N LEU A 325 -0.33 20.24 -6.14
CA LEU A 325 -1.16 20.76 -5.06
C LEU A 325 -2.55 20.10 -4.99
N ILE A 326 -2.90 19.19 -5.92
CA ILE A 326 -4.17 18.44 -5.85
C ILE A 326 -4.27 17.58 -4.61
N ILE A 327 -3.16 16.99 -4.14
CA ILE A 327 -3.16 16.09 -2.98
C ILE A 327 -3.60 16.84 -1.71
N PRO A 328 -2.94 17.92 -1.27
CA PRO A 328 -3.40 18.66 -0.09
C PRO A 328 -4.80 19.25 -0.26
N LYS A 329 -5.19 19.69 -1.48
CA LYS A 329 -6.55 20.18 -1.75
C LYS A 329 -7.61 19.10 -1.51
N VAL A 330 -7.39 17.90 -2.04
CA VAL A 330 -8.33 16.77 -1.90
C VAL A 330 -8.35 16.26 -0.47
N LEU A 331 -7.23 16.25 0.24
CA LEU A 331 -7.18 15.91 1.67
C LEU A 331 -8.04 16.87 2.50
N ALA A 332 -7.87 18.18 2.33
CA ALA A 332 -8.69 19.19 3.02
C ALA A 332 -10.18 19.04 2.67
N GLN A 333 -10.49 18.83 1.38
CA GLN A 333 -11.86 18.62 0.91
C GLN A 333 -12.51 17.38 1.53
N ASN A 334 -11.78 16.27 1.60
CA ASN A 334 -12.27 15.01 2.17
C ASN A 334 -12.49 15.11 3.69
N SER A 335 -11.75 15.97 4.36
CA SER A 335 -11.94 16.32 5.77
C SER A 335 -13.07 17.32 6.01
N GLY A 336 -13.68 17.88 4.96
CA GLY A 336 -14.77 18.85 5.05
C GLY A 336 -14.32 20.30 5.26
N TYR A 337 -13.04 20.60 5.09
CA TYR A 337 -12.47 21.95 5.17
C TYR A 337 -12.41 22.61 3.80
N ASP A 338 -12.31 23.94 3.76
CA ASP A 338 -12.15 24.66 2.51
C ASP A 338 -10.75 24.43 1.91
N PRO A 339 -10.64 23.86 0.69
CA PRO A 339 -9.34 23.54 0.10
C PRO A 339 -8.48 24.75 -0.21
N GLN A 340 -9.08 25.91 -0.51
CA GLN A 340 -8.34 27.11 -0.88
C GLN A 340 -7.75 27.78 0.35
N GLU A 341 -8.55 27.98 1.39
CA GLU A 341 -8.09 28.55 2.67
C GLU A 341 -6.96 27.71 3.27
N THR A 342 -7.15 26.38 3.34
CA THR A 342 -6.16 25.46 3.89
C THR A 342 -4.85 25.53 3.10
N LEU A 343 -4.92 25.56 1.77
CA LEU A 343 -3.74 25.64 0.92
C LEU A 343 -2.94 26.94 1.11
N VAL A 344 -3.63 28.08 1.25
CA VAL A 344 -2.97 29.36 1.50
C VAL A 344 -2.26 29.35 2.85
N LYS A 345 -2.88 28.79 3.89
CA LYS A 345 -2.25 28.63 5.21
C LYS A 345 -0.97 27.77 5.12
N LEU A 346 -1.05 26.60 4.49
CA LEU A 346 0.10 25.70 4.29
C LEU A 346 1.25 26.39 3.55
N GLN A 347 0.96 27.08 2.45
CA GLN A 347 1.98 27.75 1.64
C GLN A 347 2.66 28.90 2.39
N THR A 348 1.88 29.66 3.16
CA THR A 348 2.38 30.77 3.97
C THR A 348 3.31 30.25 5.06
N GLU A 349 2.87 29.26 5.83
CA GLU A 349 3.67 28.73 6.93
C GLU A 349 4.92 28.00 6.43
N HIS A 350 4.82 27.29 5.30
CA HIS A 350 5.98 26.64 4.69
C HIS A 350 7.02 27.67 4.22
N ALA A 351 6.57 28.81 3.69
CA ALA A 351 7.46 29.89 3.28
C ALA A 351 8.12 30.60 4.48
N GLU A 352 7.44 30.69 5.62
CA GLU A 352 7.95 31.33 6.84
C GLU A 352 8.92 30.43 7.62
N LEU A 353 8.55 29.17 7.87
CA LEU A 353 9.32 28.25 8.70
C LEU A 353 10.38 27.47 7.91
N GLY A 354 10.20 27.33 6.60
CA GLY A 354 11.05 26.47 5.75
C GLY A 354 11.00 24.99 6.12
N GLN A 355 10.06 24.59 6.98
CA GLN A 355 9.83 23.21 7.41
C GLN A 355 8.82 22.50 6.52
N LEU A 356 8.79 21.17 6.59
CA LEU A 356 7.86 20.34 5.81
C LEU A 356 6.52 20.25 6.54
N ILE A 357 5.58 21.07 6.07
CA ILE A 357 4.27 21.28 6.69
C ILE A 357 3.21 20.58 5.85
N GLY A 358 2.45 19.69 6.49
CA GLY A 358 1.32 18.98 5.90
C GLY A 358 -0.01 19.45 6.48
N VAL A 359 -1.10 18.84 5.99
CA VAL A 359 -2.46 19.11 6.45
C VAL A 359 -2.83 18.18 7.60
N ASP A 360 -3.31 18.74 8.72
CA ASP A 360 -4.00 17.94 9.73
C ASP A 360 -5.43 17.63 9.27
N LEU A 361 -5.73 16.35 9.11
CA LEU A 361 -7.05 15.89 8.67
C LEU A 361 -8.15 16.13 9.70
N ASN A 362 -7.79 16.28 10.99
CA ASN A 362 -8.77 16.50 12.06
C ASN A 362 -9.13 17.97 12.23
N THR A 363 -8.17 18.88 12.08
CA THR A 363 -8.35 20.31 12.33
C THR A 363 -8.40 21.17 11.06
N GLY A 364 -7.86 20.67 9.95
CA GLY A 364 -7.71 21.44 8.71
C GLY A 364 -6.61 22.50 8.78
N GLU A 365 -5.81 22.50 9.85
CA GLU A 365 -4.73 23.46 10.04
C GLU A 365 -3.37 22.88 9.60
N PRO A 366 -2.40 23.75 9.24
CA PRO A 366 -1.03 23.34 8.95
C PRO A 366 -0.38 22.68 10.17
N MET A 367 0.37 21.60 9.92
CA MET A 367 1.08 20.85 10.94
C MET A 367 2.44 20.37 10.43
N VAL A 368 3.44 20.27 11.31
CA VAL A 368 4.74 19.66 10.94
C VAL A 368 4.56 18.15 10.85
N ALA A 369 4.51 17.61 9.62
CA ALA A 369 4.19 16.20 9.36
C ALA A 369 5.18 15.24 10.04
N ALA A 370 6.47 15.60 10.04
CA ALA A 370 7.52 14.83 10.72
C ALA A 370 7.32 14.74 12.24
N ALA A 371 6.85 15.81 12.89
CA ALA A 371 6.64 15.85 14.33
C ALA A 371 5.40 15.06 14.77
N ALA A 372 4.43 14.89 13.87
CA ALA A 372 3.24 14.09 14.13
C ALA A 372 3.37 12.62 13.73
N GLY A 373 4.55 12.18 13.28
CA GLY A 373 4.79 10.81 12.86
C GLY A 373 4.06 10.43 11.57
N ILE A 374 3.77 11.40 10.68
CA ILE A 374 3.14 11.10 9.39
C ILE A 374 4.24 10.99 8.32
N TRP A 375 4.53 9.76 7.92
CA TRP A 375 5.63 9.43 7.01
C TRP A 375 5.15 8.66 5.79
N ASP A 376 5.63 9.08 4.63
CA ASP A 376 5.49 8.38 3.35
C ASP A 376 6.83 7.77 2.93
N ASN A 377 6.79 6.65 2.20
CA ASN A 377 8.00 6.03 1.65
C ASN A 377 8.58 6.82 0.47
N TYR A 378 9.91 6.87 0.40
CA TYR A 378 10.62 7.52 -0.71
C TYR A 378 10.30 6.85 -2.05
N ASN A 379 10.34 5.52 -2.13
CA ASN A 379 10.06 4.79 -3.37
C ASN A 379 8.65 5.07 -3.91
N VAL A 380 7.63 5.15 -3.03
CA VAL A 380 6.25 5.48 -3.43
C VAL A 380 6.20 6.83 -4.15
N LYS A 381 6.78 7.88 -3.56
CA LYS A 381 6.76 9.24 -4.15
C LYS A 381 7.62 9.33 -5.41
N LYS A 382 8.79 8.68 -5.43
CA LYS A 382 9.68 8.63 -6.59
C LYS A 382 8.98 7.99 -7.80
N GLN A 383 8.39 6.81 -7.58
CA GLN A 383 7.68 6.09 -8.64
C GLN A 383 6.43 6.83 -9.10
N LEU A 384 5.73 7.49 -8.18
CA LEU A 384 4.56 8.32 -8.49
C LEU A 384 4.93 9.49 -9.41
N LEU A 385 5.95 10.29 -9.06
CA LEU A 385 6.39 11.41 -9.91
C LEU A 385 6.83 10.95 -11.30
N HIS A 386 7.53 9.82 -11.38
CA HIS A 386 7.95 9.25 -12.66
C HIS A 386 6.75 8.76 -13.50
N SER A 387 5.89 7.92 -12.92
CA SER A 387 4.77 7.28 -13.61
C SER A 387 3.73 8.30 -14.06
N CYS A 388 3.39 9.28 -13.21
CA CYS A 388 2.43 10.33 -13.56
C CYS A 388 2.90 11.12 -14.79
N THR A 389 4.19 11.52 -14.81
CA THR A 389 4.76 12.35 -15.87
C THR A 389 4.78 11.64 -17.21
N VAL A 390 5.25 10.38 -17.24
CA VAL A 390 5.35 9.59 -18.47
C VAL A 390 3.97 9.39 -19.09
N ILE A 391 2.97 9.09 -18.27
CA ILE A 391 1.63 8.77 -18.75
C ILE A 391 0.88 10.02 -19.16
N ALA A 392 0.95 11.11 -18.37
CA ALA A 392 0.36 12.38 -18.76
C ALA A 392 0.96 12.88 -20.09
N SER A 393 2.28 12.81 -20.25
CA SER A 393 2.95 13.20 -21.50
C SER A 393 2.52 12.33 -22.69
N ASN A 394 2.43 11.01 -22.49
CA ASN A 394 1.96 10.11 -23.55
C ASN A 394 0.51 10.41 -23.95
N ILE A 395 -0.39 10.66 -22.99
CA ILE A 395 -1.80 10.99 -23.27
C ILE A 395 -1.91 12.33 -24.02
N LEU A 396 -1.12 13.34 -23.64
CA LEU A 396 -1.11 14.66 -24.30
C LEU A 396 -0.63 14.62 -25.75
N LEU A 397 0.18 13.62 -26.12
CA LEU A 397 0.72 13.47 -27.47
C LEU A 397 -0.16 12.61 -28.39
N VAL A 398 -1.30 12.09 -27.90
CA VAL A 398 -2.25 11.35 -28.72
C VAL A 398 -3.16 12.32 -29.47
N ASP A 399 -2.98 12.40 -30.79
CA ASP A 399 -3.83 13.24 -31.65
C ASP A 399 -5.14 12.53 -32.06
N GLU A 400 -5.09 11.22 -32.35
CA GLU A 400 -6.24 10.44 -32.82
C GLU A 400 -6.32 9.06 -32.16
N ILE A 401 -7.53 8.63 -31.81
CA ILE A 401 -7.83 7.27 -31.34
C ILE A 401 -8.63 6.54 -32.42
N MET A 402 -7.98 5.64 -33.15
CA MET A 402 -8.66 4.80 -34.14
C MET A 402 -9.17 3.51 -33.51
N ARG A 403 -10.47 3.23 -33.63
CA ARG A 403 -11.03 1.92 -33.29
C ARG A 403 -11.11 1.05 -34.54
N ALA A 404 -10.15 0.16 -34.70
CA ALA A 404 -10.15 -0.86 -35.75
C ALA A 404 -10.17 -2.27 -35.12
N GLY A 405 -10.95 -3.16 -35.70
CA GLY A 405 -11.01 -4.57 -35.30
C GLY A 405 -11.71 -5.37 -36.38
N MET A 406 -11.26 -6.60 -36.62
CA MET A 406 -11.99 -7.51 -37.51
C MET A 406 -13.36 -7.77 -36.90
N SER A 407 -14.43 -7.44 -37.63
CA SER A 407 -15.74 -7.96 -37.29
C SER A 407 -15.64 -9.48 -37.40
N SER A 408 -15.77 -10.18 -36.28
CA SER A 408 -16.03 -11.62 -36.31
C SER A 408 -17.45 -11.79 -36.86
N LEU A 409 -17.59 -11.68 -38.17
CA LEU A 409 -18.71 -12.20 -38.93
C LEU A 409 -18.70 -13.72 -38.75
N LYS A 410 -19.33 -14.18 -37.66
CA LYS A 410 -19.82 -15.56 -37.61
C LYS A 410 -20.95 -15.64 -38.63
N GLY A 411 -20.64 -16.25 -39.78
CA GLY A 411 -21.65 -16.81 -40.68
C GLY A 411 -22.32 -18.03 -40.07
#